data_AF-A0A4Q0Y9S8-F1
#
_entry.id   AF-A0A4Q0Y9S8-F1
#
_cell.length_a   1.000
_cell.length_b   1.000
_cell.length_c   1.000
_cell.angle_alpha   90.00
_cell.angle_beta   90.00
_cell.angle_gamma   90.00
#
_symmetry.space_group_name_H-M   'P 1'
#
loop_
_entity.id
_entity.type
_entity.pdbx_description
1 polymer ?
#
loop_
_entity_poly.entity_id
_entity_poly.type
_entity_poly.pdbx_seq_one_letter_code
_entity_poly.pdbx_strand_id
1 'polypeptide(L)'
;MKSITIKFKTIMLIVGIIIAMSIIILILSIYETNALTKIQTTQIEKEVLSQKVKELKNYTDIIKSILEKKNEQDSEDKKIKAIEQIKNIKFGDTGYFWIHDLNLKMVMHPTREDLTNKDISELKDANGLYIFKEMNKLVLEKKEGIVSYKVPKPGEKVATNKFSYVFLFEPWGWVIGTGAYVDDIEKNIIDMEKRSAEKIESLVIKITLLTLSIVVLSYFLMILAFNQLMKKPLDIFKEYFSHFLKFVSMENNRYTPATVTNKDEINELLLMINETAIEFDKKLKDDMRVMGEVVLTADRIEKGIYNCRIHSDSRNPMIMTLKKSLNKMLDVLDNTMQNIKNSLEAYENHDYTKRVKINKDLKATMLSVMESINKLGSSLSENAKTNLENGQVLEENSNTMTSSMQNLAKKANDQAASLEETAAAVE
;
A
#
# COMPACT_ATOMS: atom_id res chain seq x y z
N MET A 1 -7.07 10.90 20.03
CA MET A 1 -7.04 9.45 19.69
C MET A 1 -5.60 9.09 19.31
N LYS A 2 -4.96 8.11 19.97
CA LYS A 2 -3.60 7.66 19.57
C LYS A 2 -3.66 7.12 18.15
N SER A 3 -2.76 7.57 17.27
CA SER A 3 -2.69 7.06 15.89
C SER A 3 -2.33 5.58 15.92
N ILE A 4 -3.20 4.77 15.36
CA ILE A 4 -2.98 3.33 15.24
C ILE A 4 -1.81 3.11 14.26
N THR A 5 -0.81 2.33 14.69
CA THR A 5 0.36 2.03 13.87
C THR A 5 -0.02 1.29 12.59
N ILE A 6 0.76 1.46 11.51
CA ILE A 6 0.56 0.76 10.24
C ILE A 6 0.53 -0.76 10.48
N LYS A 7 1.42 -1.26 11.34
CA LYS A 7 1.45 -2.65 11.79
C LYS A 7 0.08 -3.12 12.27
N PHE A 8 -0.52 -2.41 13.24
CA PHE A 8 -1.80 -2.82 13.80
C PHE A 8 -2.95 -2.75 12.77
N LYS A 9 -2.95 -1.76 11.87
CA LYS A 9 -3.96 -1.66 10.81
C LYS A 9 -3.92 -2.86 9.86
N THR A 10 -2.73 -3.29 9.45
CA THR A 10 -2.59 -4.46 8.56
C THR A 10 -2.97 -5.76 9.27
N ILE A 11 -2.63 -5.94 10.56
CA ILE A 11 -3.09 -7.09 11.37
C ILE A 11 -4.63 -7.17 11.36
N MET A 12 -5.28 -6.07 11.71
CA MET A 12 -6.74 -6.03 11.85
C MET A 12 -7.45 -6.32 10.52
N LEU A 13 -6.91 -5.82 9.42
CA LEU A 13 -7.47 -6.07 8.08
C LEU A 13 -7.43 -7.56 7.73
N ILE A 14 -6.27 -8.22 7.89
CA ILE A 14 -6.09 -9.64 7.53
C ILE A 14 -6.95 -10.53 8.44
N VAL A 15 -6.91 -10.29 9.75
CA VAL A 15 -7.72 -11.05 10.72
C VAL A 15 -9.22 -10.86 10.43
N GLY A 16 -9.64 -9.63 10.10
CA GLY A 16 -11.02 -9.35 9.70
C GLY A 16 -11.45 -10.14 8.46
N ILE A 17 -10.59 -10.23 7.44
CA ILE A 17 -10.86 -11.02 6.22
C ILE A 17 -10.98 -12.52 6.55
N ILE A 18 -10.07 -13.07 7.36
CA ILE A 18 -10.10 -14.48 7.77
C ILE A 18 -11.41 -14.81 8.50
N ILE A 19 -11.82 -13.96 9.44
CA ILE A 19 -13.07 -14.13 10.19
C ILE A 19 -14.28 -14.03 9.26
N ALA A 20 -14.31 -13.04 8.36
CA ALA A 20 -15.41 -12.88 7.41
C ALA A 20 -15.55 -14.10 6.48
N MET A 21 -14.43 -14.61 5.94
CA MET A 21 -14.45 -15.83 5.13
C MET A 21 -14.90 -17.06 5.92
N SER A 22 -14.45 -17.19 7.18
CA SER A 22 -14.87 -18.29 8.06
C SER A 22 -16.38 -18.27 8.33
N ILE A 23 -16.96 -17.09 8.59
CA ILE A 23 -18.41 -16.92 8.78
C ILE A 23 -19.17 -17.32 7.51
N ILE A 24 -18.70 -16.91 6.33
CA ILE A 24 -19.32 -17.27 5.05
C ILE A 24 -19.29 -18.79 4.85
N ILE A 25 -18.13 -19.43 5.05
CA ILE A 25 -17.99 -20.88 4.93
C ILE A 25 -18.91 -21.60 5.92
N LEU A 26 -19.03 -21.10 7.15
CA LEU A 26 -19.91 -21.68 8.15
C LEU A 26 -21.39 -21.62 7.74
N ILE A 27 -21.84 -20.44 7.29
CA ILE A 27 -23.23 -20.24 6.83
C ILE A 27 -23.55 -21.17 5.65
N LEU A 28 -22.64 -21.23 4.66
CA LEU A 28 -22.80 -22.10 3.49
C LEU A 28 -22.84 -23.58 3.89
N SER A 29 -21.96 -24.01 4.79
CA SER A 29 -21.90 -25.40 5.27
C SER A 29 -23.18 -25.82 5.99
N ILE A 30 -23.74 -24.93 6.82
CA ILE A 30 -25.02 -25.16 7.52
C ILE A 30 -26.16 -25.26 6.51
N TYR A 31 -26.23 -24.31 5.57
CA TYR A 31 -27.24 -24.29 4.53
C TYR A 31 -27.22 -25.58 3.68
N GLU A 32 -26.05 -25.98 3.21
CA GLU A 32 -25.87 -27.17 2.38
C GLU A 32 -26.22 -28.44 3.14
N THR A 33 -25.79 -28.57 4.40
CA THR A 33 -26.12 -29.74 5.24
C THR A 33 -27.62 -29.87 5.47
N ASN A 34 -28.31 -28.76 5.75
CA ASN A 34 -29.77 -28.76 5.91
C ASN A 34 -30.49 -29.09 4.60
N ALA A 35 -30.04 -28.53 3.47
CA ALA A 35 -30.59 -28.82 2.16
C ALA A 35 -30.44 -30.30 1.79
N LEU A 36 -29.25 -30.86 1.98
CA LEU A 36 -28.99 -32.28 1.75
C LEU A 36 -29.82 -33.19 2.66
N THR A 37 -29.95 -32.84 3.93
CA THR A 37 -30.78 -33.60 4.90
C THR A 37 -32.23 -33.66 4.43
N LYS A 38 -32.78 -32.51 4.01
CA LYS A 38 -34.16 -32.42 3.50
C LYS A 38 -34.37 -33.24 2.22
N ILE A 39 -33.39 -33.22 1.30
CA ILE A 39 -33.43 -34.03 0.08
C ILE A 39 -33.43 -35.52 0.44
N GLN A 40 -32.54 -35.94 1.35
CA GLN A 40 -32.42 -37.34 1.78
C GLN A 40 -33.68 -37.84 2.51
N THR A 41 -34.25 -37.07 3.43
CA THR A 41 -35.47 -37.47 4.15
C THR A 41 -36.65 -37.61 3.20
N THR A 42 -36.83 -36.64 2.29
CA THR A 42 -37.89 -36.68 1.26
C THR A 42 -37.73 -37.89 0.33
N GLN A 43 -36.49 -38.21 -0.06
CA GLN A 43 -36.20 -39.33 -0.94
C GLN A 43 -36.48 -40.67 -0.26
N ILE A 44 -36.06 -40.84 1.00
CA ILE A 44 -36.31 -42.05 1.80
C ILE A 44 -37.81 -42.23 2.02
N GLU A 45 -38.53 -41.16 2.40
CA GLU A 45 -39.98 -41.23 2.60
C GLU A 45 -40.69 -41.72 1.32
N LYS A 46 -40.33 -41.17 0.16
CA LYS A 46 -40.89 -41.57 -1.14
C LYS A 46 -40.54 -43.02 -1.51
N GLU A 47 -39.29 -43.43 -1.28
CA GLU A 47 -38.82 -44.77 -1.59
C GLU A 47 -39.52 -45.83 -0.74
N VAL A 48 -39.59 -45.60 0.57
CA VAL A 48 -40.26 -46.53 1.49
C VAL A 48 -41.77 -46.55 1.23
N LEU A 49 -42.40 -45.40 0.98
CA LEU A 49 -43.83 -45.36 0.62
C LEU A 49 -44.10 -46.16 -0.66
N SER A 50 -43.29 -45.98 -1.70
CA SER A 50 -43.40 -46.74 -2.96
C SER A 50 -43.25 -48.25 -2.74
N GLN A 51 -42.28 -48.66 -1.92
CA GLN A 51 -42.07 -50.06 -1.55
C GLN A 51 -43.27 -50.64 -0.79
N LYS A 52 -43.80 -49.90 0.18
CA LYS A 52 -44.98 -50.30 0.95
C LYS A 52 -46.23 -50.39 0.08
N VAL A 53 -46.44 -49.45 -0.83
CA VAL A 53 -47.53 -49.50 -1.81
C VAL A 53 -47.45 -50.77 -2.66
N LYS A 54 -46.25 -51.09 -3.17
CA LYS A 54 -46.05 -52.32 -3.98
C LYS A 54 -46.34 -53.58 -3.18
N GLU A 55 -45.89 -53.62 -1.92
CA GLU A 55 -46.16 -54.71 -0.97
C GLU A 55 -47.66 -54.89 -0.74
N LEU A 56 -48.38 -53.81 -0.41
CA LEU A 56 -49.83 -53.83 -0.20
C LEU A 56 -50.59 -54.24 -1.47
N LYS A 57 -50.17 -53.77 -2.65
CA LYS A 57 -50.77 -54.16 -3.93
C LYS A 57 -50.66 -55.66 -4.17
N ASN A 58 -49.46 -56.24 -3.97
CA ASN A 58 -49.24 -57.68 -4.08
C ASN A 58 -50.16 -58.47 -3.14
N TYR A 59 -50.35 -58.00 -1.90
CA TYR A 59 -51.27 -58.62 -0.95
C TYR A 59 -52.73 -58.53 -1.41
N THR A 60 -53.17 -57.39 -1.96
CA THR A 60 -54.52 -57.26 -2.49
C THR A 60 -54.76 -58.07 -3.77
N ASP A 61 -53.74 -58.31 -4.59
CA ASP A 61 -53.88 -59.14 -5.80
C ASP A 61 -54.20 -60.60 -5.44
N ILE A 62 -53.67 -61.11 -4.32
CA ILE A 62 -54.07 -62.41 -3.75
C ILE A 62 -55.57 -62.42 -3.43
N ILE A 63 -56.08 -61.34 -2.82
CA ILE A 63 -57.50 -61.23 -2.48
C ILE A 63 -58.37 -61.12 -3.73
N LYS A 64 -57.95 -60.34 -4.74
CA LYS A 64 -58.64 -60.28 -6.05
C LYS A 64 -58.78 -61.67 -6.66
N SER A 65 -57.71 -62.46 -6.70
CA SER A 65 -57.75 -63.84 -7.20
C SER A 65 -58.70 -64.77 -6.41
N ILE A 66 -58.81 -64.58 -5.08
CA ILE A 66 -59.78 -65.32 -4.25
C ILE A 66 -61.22 -64.92 -4.60
N LEU A 67 -61.47 -63.63 -4.80
CA LEU A 67 -62.79 -63.08 -5.10
C LEU A 67 -63.25 -63.45 -6.52
N GLU A 68 -62.36 -63.35 -7.52
CA GLU A 68 -62.64 -63.68 -8.93
C GLU A 68 -63.08 -65.14 -9.10
N LYS A 69 -62.41 -66.10 -8.46
CA LYS A 69 -62.80 -67.52 -8.45
C LYS A 69 -64.19 -67.78 -7.86
N LYS A 70 -64.69 -66.88 -7.02
CA LYS A 70 -66.00 -67.00 -6.37
C LYS A 70 -67.11 -66.28 -7.12
N ASN A 71 -66.76 -65.42 -8.08
CA ASN A 71 -67.69 -64.54 -8.80
C ASN A 71 -68.62 -65.27 -9.78
N GLU A 72 -68.29 -66.48 -10.23
CA GLU A 72 -69.01 -67.18 -11.31
C GLU A 72 -70.49 -67.56 -11.00
N GLN A 73 -70.99 -67.31 -9.78
CA GLN A 73 -72.41 -67.45 -9.41
C GLN A 73 -72.65 -66.73 -8.07
N ASP A 74 -73.38 -65.60 -8.07
CA ASP A 74 -73.70 -64.79 -6.89
C ASP A 74 -74.61 -65.55 -5.92
N SER A 75 -74.05 -66.04 -4.80
CA SER A 75 -74.80 -66.71 -3.74
C SER A 75 -74.29 -66.23 -2.38
N GLU A 76 -75.21 -66.07 -1.44
CA GLU A 76 -74.91 -65.59 -0.09
C GLU A 76 -73.87 -66.48 0.63
N ASP A 77 -73.94 -67.79 0.41
CA ASP A 77 -72.97 -68.77 0.90
C ASP A 77 -71.53 -68.49 0.43
N LYS A 78 -71.34 -67.99 -0.80
CA LYS A 78 -70.00 -67.65 -1.31
C LYS A 78 -69.47 -66.35 -0.71
N LYS A 79 -70.34 -65.36 -0.47
CA LYS A 79 -69.98 -64.11 0.23
C LYS A 79 -69.53 -64.42 1.66
N ILE A 80 -70.27 -65.25 2.40
CA ILE A 80 -69.91 -65.70 3.75
C ILE A 80 -68.55 -66.42 3.73
N LYS A 81 -68.35 -67.38 2.82
CA LYS A 81 -67.06 -68.09 2.69
C LYS A 81 -65.91 -67.17 2.28
N ALA A 82 -66.16 -66.12 1.49
CA ALA A 82 -65.13 -65.14 1.11
C ALA A 82 -64.73 -64.28 2.30
N ILE A 83 -65.72 -63.79 3.07
CA ILE A 83 -65.51 -63.03 4.30
C ILE A 83 -64.67 -63.84 5.29
N GLU A 84 -65.04 -65.10 5.54
CA GLU A 84 -64.33 -65.98 6.49
C GLU A 84 -62.87 -66.23 6.06
N GLN A 85 -62.64 -66.48 4.77
CA GLN A 85 -61.28 -66.66 4.24
C GLN A 85 -60.45 -65.38 4.36
N ILE A 86 -60.98 -64.23 3.95
CA ILE A 86 -60.26 -62.95 4.00
C ILE A 86 -59.99 -62.52 5.45
N LYS A 87 -60.95 -62.73 6.37
CA LYS A 87 -60.81 -62.41 7.80
C LYS A 87 -59.59 -63.09 8.44
N ASN A 88 -59.29 -64.31 8.00
CA ASN A 88 -58.21 -65.13 8.55
C ASN A 88 -56.83 -64.86 7.91
N ILE A 89 -56.75 -64.07 6.84
CA ILE A 89 -55.47 -63.71 6.21
C ILE A 89 -54.81 -62.59 7.01
N LYS A 90 -53.63 -62.89 7.56
CA LYS A 90 -52.75 -61.95 8.25
C LYS A 90 -51.36 -61.99 7.61
N PHE A 91 -50.65 -60.87 7.65
CA PHE A 91 -49.27 -60.77 7.16
C PHE A 91 -48.49 -59.74 7.98
N GLY A 92 -47.17 -59.97 8.12
CA GLY A 92 -46.37 -59.20 9.07
C GLY A 92 -46.94 -59.24 10.50
N ASP A 93 -46.59 -58.26 11.32
CA ASP A 93 -47.01 -58.20 12.72
C ASP A 93 -48.43 -57.63 12.90
N THR A 94 -48.83 -56.69 12.04
CA THR A 94 -50.10 -55.95 12.19
C THR A 94 -50.94 -55.91 10.90
N GLY A 95 -50.57 -56.66 9.86
CA GLY A 95 -51.24 -56.62 8.57
C GLY A 95 -52.53 -57.44 8.56
N TYR A 96 -53.59 -56.84 8.05
CA TYR A 96 -54.92 -57.44 7.96
C TYR A 96 -55.71 -56.84 6.79
N PHE A 97 -56.80 -57.51 6.42
CA PHE A 97 -57.76 -57.01 5.43
C PHE A 97 -59.09 -56.67 6.07
N TRP A 98 -59.77 -55.64 5.57
CA TRP A 98 -61.17 -55.37 5.90
C TRP A 98 -61.98 -55.20 4.63
N ILE A 99 -63.30 -55.28 4.79
CA ILE A 99 -64.27 -55.15 3.71
C ILE A 99 -65.37 -54.19 4.19
N HIS A 100 -65.67 -53.18 3.38
CA HIS A 100 -66.85 -52.34 3.52
C HIS A 100 -67.56 -52.25 2.17
N ASP A 101 -68.83 -51.83 2.15
CA ASP A 101 -69.55 -51.64 0.90
C ASP A 101 -69.62 -50.16 0.46
N LEU A 102 -70.10 -49.96 -0.76
CA LEU A 102 -70.30 -48.62 -1.33
C LEU A 102 -71.34 -47.77 -0.56
N ASN A 103 -72.20 -48.40 0.24
CA ASN A 103 -73.17 -47.72 1.10
C ASN A 103 -72.57 -47.33 2.46
N LEU A 104 -71.24 -47.44 2.62
CA LEU A 104 -70.53 -47.11 3.86
C LEU A 104 -71.01 -47.97 5.04
N LYS A 105 -71.26 -49.26 4.80
CA LYS A 105 -71.46 -50.26 5.84
C LYS A 105 -70.26 -51.18 5.94
N MET A 106 -69.79 -51.44 7.14
CA MET A 106 -68.70 -52.39 7.35
C MET A 106 -69.21 -53.82 7.17
N VAL A 107 -68.61 -54.56 6.24
CA VAL A 107 -68.93 -55.96 5.96
C VAL A 107 -68.10 -56.89 6.83
N MET A 108 -66.80 -56.60 7.01
CA MET A 108 -65.91 -57.36 7.88
C MET A 108 -64.69 -56.52 8.30
N HIS A 109 -64.37 -56.53 9.60
CA HIS A 109 -63.10 -56.02 10.11
C HIS A 109 -62.51 -56.99 11.17
N PRO A 110 -61.28 -57.49 11.01
CA PRO A 110 -60.77 -58.60 11.82
C PRO A 110 -60.36 -58.19 13.23
N THR A 111 -60.10 -56.90 13.47
CA THR A 111 -59.73 -56.35 14.78
C THR A 111 -60.76 -55.40 15.39
N ARG A 112 -61.88 -55.15 14.69
CA ARG A 112 -62.95 -54.22 15.10
C ARG A 112 -64.31 -54.84 14.77
N GLU A 113 -64.58 -55.97 15.41
CA GLU A 113 -65.83 -56.71 15.21
C GLU A 113 -67.06 -55.86 15.59
N ASP A 114 -66.89 -54.89 16.49
CA ASP A 114 -67.88 -53.90 16.89
C ASP A 114 -68.39 -53.04 15.72
N LEU A 115 -67.62 -52.92 14.64
CA LEU A 115 -68.01 -52.19 13.44
C LEU A 115 -68.85 -53.04 12.49
N THR A 116 -68.88 -54.37 12.63
CA THR A 116 -69.55 -55.27 11.67
C THR A 116 -71.03 -54.91 11.55
N ASN A 117 -71.50 -54.77 10.31
CA ASN A 117 -72.85 -54.35 9.97
C ASN A 117 -73.27 -52.95 10.46
N LYS A 118 -72.35 -52.11 10.91
CA LYS A 118 -72.60 -50.71 11.28
C LYS A 118 -72.34 -49.76 10.11
N ASP A 119 -73.05 -48.64 10.14
CA ASP A 119 -72.73 -47.47 9.34
C ASP A 119 -71.37 -46.91 9.77
N ILE A 120 -70.48 -46.71 8.80
CA ILE A 120 -69.13 -46.19 8.99
C ILE A 120 -68.92 -44.86 8.28
N SER A 121 -70.01 -44.21 7.84
CA SER A 121 -69.96 -42.97 7.07
C SER A 121 -69.42 -41.79 7.88
N GLU A 122 -69.65 -41.80 9.19
CA GLU A 122 -69.20 -40.74 10.11
C GLU A 122 -67.89 -41.05 10.84
N LEU A 123 -67.22 -42.18 10.52
CA LEU A 123 -65.93 -42.51 11.13
C LEU A 123 -64.81 -41.61 10.60
N LYS A 124 -64.20 -40.88 11.54
CA LYS A 124 -63.10 -39.94 11.28
C LYS A 124 -61.78 -40.46 11.83
N ASP A 125 -60.71 -40.07 11.15
CA ASP A 125 -59.35 -40.19 11.66
C ASP A 125 -59.03 -39.09 12.69
N ALA A 126 -57.84 -39.13 13.30
CA ALA A 126 -57.43 -38.14 14.30
C ALA A 126 -57.32 -36.69 13.77
N ASN A 127 -57.26 -36.51 12.44
CA ASN A 127 -57.22 -35.21 11.78
C ASN A 127 -58.61 -34.76 11.27
N GLY A 128 -59.66 -35.55 11.52
CA GLY A 128 -61.03 -35.25 11.08
C GLY A 128 -61.39 -35.75 9.68
N LEU A 129 -60.52 -36.52 9.00
CA LEU A 129 -60.79 -37.11 7.70
C LEU A 129 -61.82 -38.23 7.80
N TYR A 130 -62.89 -38.17 6.99
CA TYR A 130 -63.85 -39.26 6.84
C TYR A 130 -63.26 -40.43 6.04
N ILE A 131 -62.65 -41.38 6.74
CA ILE A 131 -61.77 -42.41 6.17
C ILE A 131 -62.46 -43.18 5.03
N PHE A 132 -63.63 -43.76 5.30
CA PHE A 132 -64.32 -44.63 4.35
C PHE A 132 -65.02 -43.86 3.23
N LYS A 133 -65.45 -42.61 3.47
CA LYS A 133 -65.96 -41.73 2.41
C LYS A 133 -64.85 -41.41 1.39
N GLU A 134 -63.65 -41.12 1.87
CA GLU A 134 -62.51 -40.84 0.99
C GLU A 134 -62.08 -42.10 0.21
N MET A 135 -62.10 -43.28 0.85
CA MET A 135 -61.85 -44.55 0.16
C MET A 135 -62.89 -44.83 -0.93
N ASN A 136 -64.18 -44.69 -0.63
CA ASN A 136 -65.25 -44.89 -1.61
C ASN A 136 -65.11 -43.91 -2.78
N LYS A 137 -64.88 -42.63 -2.50
CA LYS A 137 -64.62 -41.62 -3.53
C LYS A 137 -63.46 -42.04 -4.45
N LEU A 138 -62.34 -42.46 -3.85
CA LEU A 138 -61.14 -42.88 -4.59
C LEU A 138 -61.39 -44.08 -5.49
N VAL A 139 -62.02 -45.14 -4.98
CA VAL A 139 -62.24 -46.36 -5.77
C VAL A 139 -63.37 -46.21 -6.79
N LEU A 140 -64.32 -45.29 -6.57
CA LEU A 140 -65.32 -44.95 -7.59
C LEU A 140 -64.68 -44.22 -8.77
N GLU A 141 -63.71 -43.33 -8.52
CA GLU A 141 -62.98 -42.61 -9.56
C GLU A 141 -61.93 -43.48 -10.27
N LYS A 142 -61.15 -44.27 -9.52
CA LYS A 142 -59.93 -44.92 -10.03
C LYS A 142 -59.91 -46.44 -9.93
N LYS A 143 -60.99 -47.07 -9.42
CA LYS A 143 -61.12 -48.51 -9.11
C LYS A 143 -60.21 -49.02 -8.00
N GLU A 144 -59.03 -48.44 -7.85
CA GLU A 144 -58.08 -48.72 -6.77
C GLU A 144 -57.26 -47.46 -6.43
N GLY A 145 -56.63 -47.46 -5.27
CA GLY A 145 -55.71 -46.41 -4.90
C GLY A 145 -55.28 -46.45 -3.44
N ILE A 146 -54.54 -45.42 -3.04
CA ILE A 146 -53.98 -45.30 -1.69
C ILE A 146 -54.67 -44.15 -0.96
N VAL A 147 -55.05 -44.40 0.30
CA VAL A 147 -55.53 -43.38 1.24
C VAL A 147 -54.62 -43.35 2.45
N SER A 148 -54.19 -42.15 2.83
CA SER A 148 -53.40 -41.90 4.05
C SER A 148 -54.29 -41.31 5.13
N TYR A 149 -54.20 -41.83 6.36
CA TYR A 149 -55.00 -41.39 7.50
C TYR A 149 -54.37 -41.81 8.83
N LYS A 150 -54.84 -41.23 9.94
CA LYS A 150 -54.34 -41.56 11.29
C LYS A 150 -55.29 -42.48 12.06
N VAL A 151 -54.83 -43.68 12.36
CA VAL A 151 -55.57 -44.66 13.17
C VAL A 151 -54.65 -45.32 14.19
N PRO A 152 -55.13 -45.67 15.40
CA PRO A 152 -54.34 -46.44 16.34
C PRO A 152 -54.03 -47.84 15.81
N LYS A 153 -52.85 -48.35 16.16
CA LYS A 153 -52.51 -49.77 15.94
C LYS A 153 -53.45 -50.68 16.75
N PRO A 154 -53.68 -51.93 16.31
CA PRO A 154 -54.47 -52.88 17.09
C PRO A 154 -53.93 -53.00 18.53
N GLY A 155 -54.76 -52.69 19.53
CA GLY A 155 -54.39 -52.72 20.94
C GLY A 155 -53.79 -51.42 21.50
N GLU A 156 -53.53 -50.41 20.66
CA GLU A 156 -53.00 -49.10 21.06
C GLU A 156 -54.08 -48.01 21.04
N LYS A 157 -53.84 -46.92 21.78
CA LYS A 157 -54.76 -45.76 21.85
C LYS A 157 -54.28 -44.56 21.04
N VAL A 158 -52.97 -44.46 20.79
CA VAL A 158 -52.38 -43.33 20.09
C VAL A 158 -52.50 -43.57 18.59
N ALA A 159 -53.09 -42.61 17.87
CA ALA A 159 -53.24 -42.70 16.43
C ALA A 159 -51.89 -42.43 15.73
N THR A 160 -51.52 -43.32 14.82
CA THR A 160 -50.30 -43.22 13.99
C THR A 160 -50.67 -43.10 12.53
N ASN A 161 -49.78 -42.52 11.72
CA ASN A 161 -49.99 -42.46 10.27
C ASN A 161 -50.04 -43.89 9.68
N LYS A 162 -51.05 -44.12 8.86
CA LYS A 162 -51.29 -45.37 8.14
C LYS A 162 -51.59 -45.05 6.68
N PHE A 163 -50.94 -45.76 5.78
CA PHE A 163 -51.33 -45.78 4.37
C PHE A 163 -52.03 -47.09 4.09
N SER A 164 -53.17 -47.01 3.41
CA SER A 164 -53.91 -48.17 2.99
C SER A 164 -54.14 -48.17 1.50
N TYR A 165 -53.93 -49.33 0.89
CA TYR A 165 -54.33 -49.61 -0.46
C TYR A 165 -55.75 -50.20 -0.44
N VAL A 166 -56.63 -49.63 -1.25
CA VAL A 166 -58.03 -50.05 -1.39
C VAL A 166 -58.35 -50.33 -2.85
N PHE A 167 -59.21 -51.31 -3.09
CA PHE A 167 -59.77 -51.57 -4.42
C PHE A 167 -61.25 -51.93 -4.33
N LEU A 168 -61.99 -51.60 -5.39
CA LEU A 168 -63.39 -51.95 -5.56
C LEU A 168 -63.51 -53.31 -6.26
N PHE A 169 -64.16 -54.25 -5.60
CA PHE A 169 -64.69 -55.45 -6.22
C PHE A 169 -66.14 -55.20 -6.64
N GLU A 170 -66.30 -54.77 -7.90
CA GLU A 170 -67.58 -54.33 -8.46
C GLU A 170 -68.74 -55.33 -8.33
N PRO A 171 -68.56 -56.65 -8.56
CA PRO A 171 -69.68 -57.59 -8.55
C PRO A 171 -70.48 -57.59 -7.23
N TRP A 172 -69.82 -57.27 -6.11
CA TRP A 172 -70.46 -57.22 -4.80
C TRP A 172 -70.54 -55.80 -4.23
N GLY A 173 -70.07 -54.78 -4.97
CA GLY A 173 -69.96 -53.42 -4.45
C GLY A 173 -69.09 -53.33 -3.18
N TRP A 174 -68.10 -54.23 -3.05
CA TRP A 174 -67.23 -54.31 -1.88
C TRP A 174 -65.94 -53.55 -2.13
N VAL A 175 -65.55 -52.72 -1.17
CA VAL A 175 -64.27 -52.07 -1.10
C VAL A 175 -63.40 -52.80 -0.08
N ILE A 176 -62.37 -53.44 -0.61
CA ILE A 176 -61.41 -54.22 0.18
C ILE A 176 -60.17 -53.38 0.39
N GLY A 177 -59.72 -53.31 1.63
CA GLY A 177 -58.54 -52.55 1.99
C GLY A 177 -57.54 -53.33 2.81
N THR A 178 -56.28 -52.93 2.69
CA THR A 178 -55.20 -53.33 3.59
C THR A 178 -54.19 -52.19 3.72
N GLY A 179 -53.45 -52.12 4.82
CA GLY A 179 -52.56 -50.98 5.05
C GLY A 179 -51.40 -51.25 5.98
N ALA A 180 -50.41 -50.37 5.91
CA ALA A 180 -49.18 -50.41 6.70
C ALA A 180 -49.03 -49.12 7.51
N TYR A 181 -48.55 -49.25 8.74
CA TYR A 181 -48.14 -48.12 9.58
C TYR A 181 -46.76 -47.62 9.16
N VAL A 182 -46.51 -46.32 9.29
CA VAL A 182 -45.25 -45.68 8.84
C VAL A 182 -44.45 -45.07 9.99
N ASP A 183 -44.75 -45.44 11.23
CA ASP A 183 -44.08 -44.94 12.43
C ASP A 183 -42.58 -45.26 12.46
N ASP A 184 -42.17 -46.41 11.93
CA ASP A 184 -40.73 -46.76 11.78
C ASP A 184 -40.01 -45.78 10.83
N ILE A 185 -40.71 -45.26 9.82
CA ILE A 185 -40.16 -44.28 8.86
C ILE A 185 -40.04 -42.91 9.55
N GLU A 186 -41.07 -42.49 10.28
CA GLU A 186 -41.05 -41.25 11.04
C GLU A 186 -39.91 -41.23 12.06
N LYS A 187 -39.70 -42.36 12.76
CA LYS A 187 -38.58 -42.52 13.68
C LYS A 187 -37.22 -42.43 12.97
N ASN A 188 -37.08 -43.06 11.80
CA ASN A 188 -35.86 -42.95 11.00
C ASN A 188 -35.60 -41.51 10.53
N ILE A 189 -36.63 -40.77 10.14
CA ILE A 189 -36.51 -39.35 9.76
C ILE A 189 -36.05 -38.51 10.95
N ILE A 190 -36.66 -38.69 12.13
CA ILE A 190 -36.26 -37.99 13.36
C ILE A 190 -34.80 -38.30 13.73
N ASP A 191 -34.40 -39.57 13.65
CA ASP A 191 -33.02 -39.98 13.94
C ASP A 191 -32.03 -39.37 12.92
N MET A 192 -32.42 -39.24 11.65
CA MET A 192 -31.62 -38.57 10.63
C MET A 192 -31.48 -37.07 10.88
N GLU A 193 -32.57 -36.39 11.21
CA GLU A 193 -32.55 -34.97 11.56
C GLU A 193 -31.67 -34.71 12.80
N LYS A 194 -31.75 -35.58 13.81
CA LYS A 194 -30.89 -35.53 14.99
C LYS A 194 -29.41 -35.70 14.63
N ARG A 195 -29.07 -36.72 13.83
CA ARG A 195 -27.68 -36.93 13.35
C ARG A 195 -27.18 -35.75 12.52
N SER A 196 -28.06 -35.11 11.76
CA SER A 196 -27.73 -33.90 11.01
C SER A 196 -27.39 -32.73 11.92
N ALA A 197 -28.19 -32.51 12.98
CA ALA A 197 -27.91 -31.49 13.99
C ALA A 197 -26.56 -31.72 14.70
N GLU A 198 -26.27 -32.96 15.11
CA GLU A 198 -24.98 -33.34 15.70
C GLU A 198 -23.81 -33.11 14.73
N LYS A 199 -24.02 -33.39 13.43
CA LYS A 199 -23.02 -33.11 12.39
C LYS A 199 -22.77 -31.63 12.20
N ILE A 200 -23.82 -30.79 12.25
CA ILE A 200 -23.70 -29.33 12.21
C ILE A 200 -22.90 -28.83 13.41
N GLU A 201 -23.21 -29.28 14.63
CA GLU A 201 -22.46 -28.90 15.83
C GLU A 201 -20.97 -29.26 15.70
N SER A 202 -20.67 -30.48 15.23
CA SER A 202 -19.30 -30.92 14.97
C SER A 202 -18.59 -30.03 13.93
N LEU A 203 -19.28 -29.65 12.85
CA LEU A 203 -18.74 -28.77 11.82
C LEU A 203 -18.44 -27.37 12.37
N VAL A 204 -19.35 -26.79 13.17
CA VAL A 204 -19.16 -25.50 13.83
C VAL A 204 -17.88 -25.53 14.65
N ILE A 205 -17.73 -26.51 15.55
CA ILE A 205 -16.55 -26.65 16.41
C ILE A 205 -15.26 -26.78 15.57
N LYS A 206 -15.26 -27.64 14.56
CA LYS A 206 -14.08 -27.86 13.69
C LYS A 206 -13.69 -26.58 12.94
N ILE A 207 -14.66 -25.87 12.35
CA ILE A 207 -14.42 -24.63 11.62
C ILE A 207 -13.91 -23.53 12.56
N THR A 208 -14.47 -23.41 13.77
CA THR A 208 -14.00 -22.45 14.78
C THR A 208 -12.56 -22.74 15.21
N LEU A 209 -12.21 -24.00 15.51
CA LEU A 209 -10.84 -24.38 15.89
C LEU A 209 -9.84 -24.16 14.76
N LEU A 210 -10.22 -24.49 13.52
CA LEU A 210 -9.40 -24.25 12.33
C LEU A 210 -9.17 -22.74 12.15
N THR A 211 -10.22 -21.93 12.29
CA THR A 211 -10.14 -20.47 12.14
C THR A 211 -9.22 -19.87 13.20
N LEU A 212 -9.36 -20.29 14.47
CA LEU A 212 -8.49 -19.84 15.55
C LEU A 212 -7.02 -20.21 15.27
N SER A 213 -6.77 -21.43 14.80
CA SER A 213 -5.43 -21.88 14.44
C SER A 213 -4.82 -21.05 13.31
N ILE A 214 -5.60 -20.75 12.27
CA ILE A 214 -5.18 -19.89 11.16
C ILE A 214 -4.91 -18.46 11.64
N VAL A 215 -5.74 -17.90 12.52
CA VAL A 215 -5.53 -16.56 13.10
C VAL A 215 -4.23 -16.51 13.90
N VAL A 216 -3.96 -17.50 14.76
CA VAL A 216 -2.71 -17.56 15.53
C VAL A 216 -1.50 -17.71 14.60
N LEU A 217 -1.57 -18.60 13.61
CA LEU A 217 -0.49 -18.82 12.65
C LEU A 217 -0.21 -17.57 11.80
N SER A 218 -1.25 -16.93 11.28
CA SER A 218 -1.13 -15.69 10.50
C SER A 218 -0.56 -14.55 11.32
N TYR A 219 -0.95 -14.42 12.60
CA TYR A 219 -0.37 -13.46 13.52
C TYR A 219 1.14 -13.70 13.72
N PHE A 220 1.54 -14.95 13.95
CA PHE A 220 2.94 -15.34 14.12
C PHE A 220 3.77 -15.05 12.86
N LEU A 221 3.32 -15.52 11.69
CA LEU A 221 3.98 -15.30 10.40
C LEU A 221 4.15 -13.81 10.09
N MET A 222 3.14 -13.00 10.41
CA MET A 222 3.20 -11.58 10.18
C MET A 222 4.17 -10.85 11.11
N ILE A 223 4.39 -11.31 12.35
CA ILE A 223 5.45 -10.75 13.20
C ILE A 223 6.82 -10.97 12.55
N LEU A 224 7.07 -12.17 12.03
CA LEU A 224 8.31 -12.50 11.34
C LEU A 224 8.47 -11.65 10.07
N ALA A 225 7.42 -11.59 9.24
CA ALA A 225 7.41 -10.81 8.01
C ALA A 225 7.59 -9.31 8.29
N PHE A 226 6.92 -8.75 9.28
CA PHE A 226 7.06 -7.33 9.63
C PHE A 226 8.48 -6.98 10.06
N ASN A 227 9.13 -7.84 10.84
CA ASN A 227 10.51 -7.61 11.26
C ASN A 227 11.48 -7.63 10.06
N GLN A 228 11.26 -8.51 9.09
CA GLN A 228 12.15 -8.66 7.94
C GLN A 228 11.88 -7.66 6.82
N LEU A 229 10.61 -7.41 6.49
CA LEU A 229 10.20 -6.61 5.34
C LEU A 229 10.09 -5.11 5.67
N MET A 230 9.77 -4.75 6.92
CA MET A 230 9.54 -3.35 7.29
C MET A 230 10.59 -2.84 8.26
N LYS A 231 10.79 -3.53 9.39
CA LYS A 231 11.65 -3.00 10.47
C LYS A 231 13.12 -2.91 10.06
N LYS A 232 13.70 -4.01 9.55
CA LYS A 232 15.12 -4.04 9.15
C LYS A 232 15.47 -3.00 8.07
N PRO A 233 14.77 -2.93 6.92
CA PRO A 233 15.07 -1.91 5.90
C PRO A 233 14.91 -0.48 6.44
N LEU A 234 13.89 -0.23 7.26
CA LEU A 234 13.66 1.08 7.84
C LEU A 234 14.76 1.48 8.84
N ASP A 235 15.26 0.53 9.64
CA ASP A 235 16.38 0.79 10.56
C ASP A 235 17.68 1.09 9.78
N ILE A 236 17.95 0.35 8.69
CA ILE A 236 19.05 0.64 7.75
C ILE A 236 18.89 2.05 7.16
N PHE A 237 17.71 2.40 6.68
CA PHE A 237 17.43 3.72 6.15
C PHE A 237 17.70 4.82 7.18
N LYS A 238 17.21 4.68 8.41
CA LYS A 238 17.46 5.64 9.49
C LYS A 238 18.94 5.82 9.78
N GLU A 239 19.70 4.72 9.76
CA GLU A 239 21.15 4.76 9.96
C GLU A 239 21.85 5.58 8.87
N TYR A 240 21.62 5.26 7.59
CA TYR A 240 22.22 5.99 6.48
C TYR A 240 21.73 7.43 6.37
N PHE A 241 20.46 7.68 6.68
CA PHE A 241 19.94 9.04 6.77
C PHE A 241 20.63 9.83 7.89
N SER A 242 20.88 9.21 9.05
CA SER A 242 21.67 9.84 10.11
C SER A 242 23.11 10.13 9.67
N HIS A 243 23.75 9.20 8.93
CA HIS A 243 25.08 9.44 8.37
C HIS A 243 25.08 10.60 7.37
N PHE A 244 24.05 10.70 6.53
CA PHE A 244 23.86 11.82 5.62
C PHE A 244 23.70 13.15 6.38
N LEU A 245 22.87 13.18 7.42
CA LEU A 245 22.70 14.39 8.24
C LEU A 245 24.00 14.83 8.88
N LYS A 246 24.78 13.90 9.47
CA LYS A 246 26.10 14.20 10.04
C LYS A 246 27.10 14.68 8.99
N PHE A 247 26.99 14.20 7.76
CA PHE A 247 27.85 14.65 6.66
C PHE A 247 27.50 16.08 6.22
N VAL A 248 26.21 16.38 6.01
CA VAL A 248 25.76 17.72 5.60
C VAL A 248 25.92 18.75 6.73
N SER A 249 25.81 18.34 7.99
CA SER A 249 26.11 19.19 9.15
C SER A 249 27.62 19.43 9.37
N MET A 250 28.48 18.86 8.52
CA MET A 250 29.94 18.91 8.62
C MET A 250 30.53 18.28 9.89
N GLU A 251 29.74 17.50 10.65
CA GLU A 251 30.27 16.66 11.73
C GLU A 251 31.20 15.57 11.18
N ASN A 252 30.85 15.03 10.02
CA ASN A 252 31.66 14.09 9.27
C ASN A 252 32.13 14.72 7.95
N ASN A 253 33.40 14.51 7.61
CA ASN A 253 34.02 15.07 6.41
C ASN A 253 33.85 14.21 5.14
N ARG A 254 33.29 13.01 5.28
CA ARG A 254 33.07 12.07 4.17
C ARG A 254 31.74 11.37 4.32
N TYR A 255 31.02 11.29 3.21
CA TYR A 255 29.84 10.45 3.08
C TYR A 255 30.21 9.04 2.60
N THR A 256 29.63 8.03 3.24
CA THR A 256 29.74 6.63 2.79
C THR A 256 28.40 6.21 2.21
N PRO A 257 28.32 5.93 0.90
CA PRO A 257 27.08 5.55 0.26
C PRO A 257 26.51 4.24 0.80
N ALA A 258 25.18 4.18 0.91
CA ALA A 258 24.48 2.93 1.20
C ALA A 258 24.61 1.94 0.05
N THR A 259 24.87 0.68 0.37
CA THR A 259 24.83 -0.41 -0.62
C THR A 259 23.38 -0.78 -0.90
N VAL A 260 22.97 -0.62 -2.16
CA VAL A 260 21.61 -0.91 -2.61
C VAL A 260 21.58 -2.30 -3.22
N THR A 261 20.83 -3.21 -2.59
CA THR A 261 20.83 -4.64 -2.94
C THR A 261 19.57 -5.09 -3.67
N ASN A 262 18.50 -4.30 -3.63
CA ASN A 262 17.22 -4.62 -4.28
C ASN A 262 16.55 -3.32 -4.79
N LYS A 263 15.38 -3.45 -5.45
CA LYS A 263 14.60 -2.33 -5.99
C LYS A 263 13.29 -2.13 -5.21
N ASP A 264 13.39 -1.92 -3.90
CA ASP A 264 12.23 -1.51 -3.09
C ASP A 264 12.24 0.01 -2.83
N GLU A 265 11.10 0.53 -2.33
CA GLU A 265 10.90 1.96 -2.11
C GLU A 265 11.90 2.53 -1.09
N ILE A 266 12.36 1.73 -0.13
CA ILE A 266 13.38 2.16 0.85
C ILE A 266 14.74 2.29 0.18
N ASN A 267 15.09 1.38 -0.72
CA ASN A 267 16.32 1.43 -1.49
C ASN A 267 16.32 2.58 -2.51
N GLU A 268 15.16 2.93 -3.09
CA GLU A 268 15.04 4.16 -3.89
C GLU A 268 15.32 5.42 -3.06
N LEU A 269 14.81 5.49 -1.82
CA LEU A 269 15.16 6.59 -0.91
C LEU A 269 16.66 6.63 -0.59
N LEU A 270 17.29 5.47 -0.38
CA LEU A 270 18.74 5.37 -0.17
C LEU A 270 19.54 5.85 -1.39
N LEU A 271 19.11 5.50 -2.61
CA LEU A 271 19.72 6.00 -3.84
C LEU A 271 19.64 7.52 -3.94
N MET A 272 18.47 8.10 -3.66
CA MET A 272 18.31 9.56 -3.68
C MET A 272 19.21 10.27 -2.66
N ILE A 273 19.37 9.70 -1.45
CA ILE A 273 20.31 10.24 -0.46
C ILE A 273 21.75 10.14 -0.99
N ASN A 274 22.14 8.99 -1.56
CA ASN A 274 23.47 8.79 -2.10
C ASN A 274 23.81 9.81 -3.20
N GLU A 275 22.92 9.99 -4.18
CA GLU A 275 23.09 10.95 -5.27
C GLU A 275 23.20 12.38 -4.76
N THR A 276 22.30 12.76 -3.83
CA THR A 276 22.30 14.08 -3.21
C THR A 276 23.60 14.35 -2.43
N ALA A 277 24.08 13.36 -1.67
CA ALA A 277 25.30 13.48 -0.88
C ALA A 277 26.55 13.64 -1.78
N ILE A 278 26.62 12.89 -2.88
CA ILE A 278 27.72 13.00 -3.86
C ILE A 278 27.71 14.38 -4.52
N GLU A 279 26.53 14.88 -4.91
CA GLU A 279 26.42 16.20 -5.50
C GLU A 279 26.81 17.31 -4.50
N PHE A 280 26.37 17.19 -3.24
CA PHE A 280 26.71 18.09 -2.15
C PHE A 280 28.22 18.10 -1.88
N ASP A 281 28.86 16.93 -1.76
CA ASP A 281 30.30 16.80 -1.56
C ASP A 281 31.09 17.51 -2.67
N LYS A 282 30.68 17.32 -3.93
CA LYS A 282 31.30 17.98 -5.07
C LYS A 282 31.16 19.50 -4.98
N LYS A 283 29.97 20.01 -4.61
CA LYS A 283 29.72 21.46 -4.45
C LYS A 283 30.57 22.04 -3.33
N LEU A 284 30.61 21.38 -2.18
CA LEU A 284 31.39 21.79 -1.02
C LEU A 284 32.90 21.86 -1.34
N LYS A 285 33.44 20.87 -2.07
CA LYS A 285 34.84 20.88 -2.50
C LYS A 285 35.17 22.03 -3.45
N ASP A 286 34.26 22.36 -4.37
CA ASP A 286 34.43 23.52 -5.24
C ASP A 286 34.46 24.82 -4.42
N ASP A 287 33.55 24.96 -3.45
CA ASP A 287 33.48 26.09 -2.53
C ASP A 287 34.76 26.23 -1.68
N MET A 288 35.24 25.13 -1.10
CA MET A 288 36.47 25.10 -0.31
C MET A 288 37.70 25.48 -1.12
N ARG A 289 37.76 25.11 -2.40
CA ARG A 289 38.88 25.47 -3.29
C ARG A 289 38.97 26.99 -3.47
N VAL A 290 37.83 27.64 -3.73
CA VAL A 290 37.77 29.10 -3.83
C VAL A 290 38.15 29.75 -2.51
N MET A 291 37.61 29.26 -1.38
CA MET A 291 37.93 29.80 -0.05
C MET A 291 39.41 29.65 0.30
N GLY A 292 40.04 28.54 -0.07
CA GLY A 292 41.49 28.34 0.09
C GLY A 292 42.29 29.38 -0.70
N GLU A 293 41.93 29.64 -1.96
CA GLU A 293 42.57 30.68 -2.75
C GLU A 293 42.33 32.09 -2.20
N VAL A 294 41.15 32.37 -1.64
CA VAL A 294 40.87 33.64 -0.95
C VAL A 294 41.85 33.85 0.20
N VAL A 295 42.07 32.84 1.03
CA VAL A 295 43.02 32.92 2.17
C VAL A 295 44.45 33.15 1.67
N LEU A 296 44.90 32.40 0.66
CA LEU A 296 46.24 32.57 0.07
C LEU A 296 46.42 33.94 -0.58
N THR A 297 45.37 34.45 -1.22
CA THR A 297 45.38 35.77 -1.85
C THR A 297 45.45 36.87 -0.79
N ALA A 298 44.74 36.73 0.33
CA ALA A 298 44.82 37.66 1.45
C ALA A 298 46.25 37.74 2.04
N ASP A 299 46.91 36.60 2.25
CA ASP A 299 48.32 36.55 2.71
C ASP A 299 49.28 37.26 1.73
N ARG A 300 49.05 37.12 0.42
CA ARG A 300 49.85 37.84 -0.60
C ARG A 300 49.61 39.35 -0.58
N ILE A 301 48.37 39.78 -0.40
CA ILE A 301 48.01 41.20 -0.28
C ILE A 301 48.70 41.82 0.93
N GLU A 302 48.73 41.11 2.06
CA GLU A 302 49.42 41.56 3.29
C GLU A 302 50.91 41.82 3.04
N LYS A 303 51.54 41.02 2.15
CA LYS A 303 52.93 41.16 1.73
C LYS A 303 53.14 42.21 0.62
N GLY A 304 52.10 42.93 0.21
CA GLY A 304 52.16 43.93 -0.86
C GLY A 304 52.17 43.36 -2.28
N ILE A 305 51.81 42.08 -2.47
CA ILE A 305 51.79 41.42 -3.78
C ILE A 305 50.37 41.51 -4.37
N TYR A 306 50.12 42.54 -5.18
CA TYR A 306 48.76 42.83 -5.69
C TYR A 306 48.41 42.18 -7.03
N ASN A 307 49.37 41.60 -7.75
CA ASN A 307 49.14 40.96 -9.06
C ASN A 307 48.54 39.54 -8.98
N CYS A 308 48.10 39.10 -7.79
CA CYS A 308 47.53 37.77 -7.58
C CYS A 308 46.00 37.76 -7.77
N ARG A 309 45.42 36.66 -8.24
CA ARG A 309 43.96 36.53 -8.42
C ARG A 309 43.47 35.18 -7.93
N ILE A 310 42.19 35.15 -7.55
CA ILE A 310 41.44 33.93 -7.30
C ILE A 310 41.01 33.38 -8.66
N HIS A 311 41.38 32.15 -8.98
CA HIS A 311 41.16 31.51 -10.28
C HIS A 311 40.12 30.40 -10.22
N SER A 312 40.02 29.68 -9.11
CA SER A 312 39.07 28.60 -8.91
C SER A 312 37.62 29.09 -9.04
N ASP A 313 36.75 28.23 -9.54
CA ASP A 313 35.32 28.49 -9.67
C ASP A 313 34.51 27.63 -8.70
N SER A 314 33.34 28.16 -8.33
CA SER A 314 32.35 27.48 -7.52
C SER A 314 30.98 27.59 -8.20
N ARG A 315 30.15 26.54 -8.01
CA ARG A 315 28.75 26.55 -8.45
C ARG A 315 27.86 27.39 -7.54
N ASN A 316 28.35 27.82 -6.39
CA ASN A 316 27.66 28.69 -5.45
C ASN A 316 27.74 30.15 -5.95
N PRO A 317 26.60 30.78 -6.32
CA PRO A 317 26.60 32.14 -6.87
C PRO A 317 27.16 33.20 -5.90
N MET A 318 27.02 32.98 -4.59
CA MET A 318 27.54 33.91 -3.57
C MET A 318 29.07 33.87 -3.53
N ILE A 319 29.67 32.67 -3.58
CA ILE A 319 31.14 32.52 -3.63
C ILE A 319 31.69 33.05 -4.96
N MET A 320 31.00 32.82 -6.07
CA MET A 320 31.38 33.39 -7.36
C MET A 320 31.37 34.94 -7.34
N THR A 321 30.38 35.53 -6.68
CA THR A 321 30.28 36.98 -6.52
C THR A 321 31.40 37.53 -5.63
N LEU A 322 31.76 36.80 -4.55
CA LEU A 322 32.91 37.14 -3.71
C LEU A 322 34.22 37.13 -4.51
N LYS A 323 34.50 36.06 -5.26
CA LYS A 323 35.66 35.97 -6.17
C LYS A 323 35.74 37.17 -7.09
N LYS A 324 34.65 37.49 -7.81
CA LYS A 324 34.59 38.62 -8.75
C LYS A 324 34.89 39.95 -8.06
N SER A 325 34.31 40.16 -6.88
CA SER A 325 34.49 41.39 -6.12
C SER A 325 35.93 41.55 -5.63
N LEU A 326 36.54 40.47 -5.11
CA LEU A 326 37.93 40.49 -4.65
C LEU A 326 38.92 40.66 -5.81
N ASN A 327 38.73 39.96 -6.93
CA ASN A 327 39.58 40.13 -8.11
C ASN A 327 39.49 41.55 -8.67
N LYS A 328 38.28 42.14 -8.73
CA LYS A 328 38.12 43.54 -9.14
C LYS A 328 38.83 44.51 -8.19
N MET A 329 38.74 44.29 -6.88
CA MET A 329 39.48 45.09 -5.90
C MET A 329 40.99 45.00 -6.14
N LEU A 330 41.50 43.79 -6.38
CA LEU A 330 42.91 43.53 -6.68
C LEU A 330 43.36 44.17 -8.00
N ASP A 331 42.53 44.15 -9.04
CA ASP A 331 42.79 44.87 -10.30
C ASP A 331 42.97 46.37 -10.07
N VAL A 332 42.12 46.98 -9.24
CA VAL A 332 42.24 48.40 -8.91
C VAL A 332 43.50 48.69 -8.10
N LEU A 333 43.80 47.86 -7.08
CA LEU A 333 44.98 48.05 -6.23
C LEU A 333 46.28 47.87 -7.01
N ASP A 334 46.41 46.80 -7.80
CA ASP A 334 47.60 46.50 -8.60
C ASP A 334 47.87 47.62 -9.61
N ASN A 335 46.86 48.02 -10.38
CA ASN A 335 47.00 49.14 -11.32
C ASN A 335 47.38 50.45 -10.63
N THR A 336 46.82 50.72 -9.44
CA THR A 336 47.15 51.93 -8.69
C THR A 336 48.62 51.91 -8.25
N MET A 337 49.08 50.79 -7.69
CA MET A 337 50.47 50.64 -7.25
C MET A 337 51.47 50.68 -8.42
N GLN A 338 51.14 50.07 -9.56
CA GLN A 338 51.97 50.18 -10.77
C GLN A 338 52.04 51.62 -11.29
N ASN A 339 50.93 52.37 -11.28
CA ASN A 339 50.93 53.77 -11.71
C ASN A 339 51.80 54.66 -10.80
N ILE A 340 51.74 54.43 -9.49
CA ILE A 340 52.65 55.09 -8.53
C ILE A 340 54.09 54.76 -8.88
N LYS A 341 54.41 53.46 -8.95
CA LYS A 341 55.77 52.97 -9.20
C LYS A 341 56.34 53.59 -10.47
N ASN A 342 55.63 53.48 -11.60
CA ASN A 342 56.09 54.00 -12.89
C ASN A 342 56.34 55.51 -12.87
N SER A 343 55.52 56.27 -12.12
CA SER A 343 55.70 57.73 -12.03
C SER A 343 56.89 58.09 -11.14
N LEU A 344 57.11 57.36 -10.04
CA LEU A 344 58.27 57.55 -9.18
C LEU A 344 59.57 57.14 -9.87
N GLU A 345 59.58 56.04 -10.63
CA GLU A 345 60.72 55.63 -11.46
C GLU A 345 61.04 56.68 -12.54
N ALA A 346 60.02 57.34 -13.12
CA ALA A 346 60.25 58.46 -14.03
C ALA A 346 60.93 59.65 -13.33
N TYR A 347 60.49 59.98 -12.11
CA TYR A 347 61.10 61.05 -11.31
C TYR A 347 62.54 60.73 -10.90
N GLU A 348 62.84 59.48 -10.56
CA GLU A 348 64.20 59.02 -10.30
C GLU A 348 65.10 59.24 -11.53
N ASN A 349 64.56 59.02 -12.74
CA ASN A 349 65.24 59.28 -13.99
C ASN A 349 65.17 60.75 -14.45
N HIS A 350 64.84 61.67 -13.55
CA HIS A 350 64.73 63.13 -13.79
C HIS A 350 63.65 63.54 -14.82
N ASP A 351 62.74 62.63 -15.20
CA ASP A 351 61.57 62.96 -16.00
C ASP A 351 60.40 63.38 -15.09
N TYR A 352 60.39 64.66 -14.72
CA TYR A 352 59.33 65.26 -13.90
C TYR A 352 58.09 65.66 -14.72
N THR A 353 57.94 65.22 -15.96
CA THR A 353 56.75 65.51 -16.77
C THR A 353 55.62 64.51 -16.54
N LYS A 354 55.96 63.29 -16.12
CA LYS A 354 54.97 62.22 -15.87
C LYS A 354 54.08 62.56 -14.69
N ARG A 355 52.82 62.15 -14.75
CA ARG A 355 51.83 62.29 -13.67
C ARG A 355 51.05 61.00 -13.51
N VAL A 356 50.77 60.66 -12.27
CA VAL A 356 49.90 59.54 -11.91
C VAL A 356 48.48 59.84 -12.38
N LYS A 357 47.90 58.95 -13.17
CA LYS A 357 46.50 59.04 -13.58
C LYS A 357 45.59 58.60 -12.43
N ILE A 358 44.83 59.56 -11.89
CA ILE A 358 43.94 59.32 -10.75
C ILE A 358 42.59 58.77 -11.25
N ASN A 359 42.21 57.59 -10.79
CA ASN A 359 40.89 57.04 -11.05
C ASN A 359 39.83 57.77 -10.19
N LYS A 360 38.71 58.17 -10.79
CA LYS A 360 37.61 58.92 -10.17
C LYS A 360 36.96 58.19 -8.98
N ASP A 361 37.06 56.86 -8.96
CA ASP A 361 36.49 56.03 -7.90
C ASP A 361 37.38 55.95 -6.65
N LEU A 362 38.65 56.38 -6.74
CA LEU A 362 39.55 56.44 -5.58
C LEU A 362 39.08 57.51 -4.59
N LYS A 363 39.14 57.18 -3.31
CA LYS A 363 38.70 58.05 -2.22
C LYS A 363 39.72 58.02 -1.07
N ALA A 364 39.52 58.94 -0.12
CA ALA A 364 40.26 59.00 1.14
C ALA A 364 41.79 58.98 0.94
N THR A 365 42.50 58.23 1.78
CA THR A 365 43.97 58.24 1.83
C THR A 365 44.62 57.89 0.50
N MET A 366 44.10 56.91 -0.24
CA MET A 366 44.71 56.52 -1.52
C MET A 366 44.62 57.65 -2.56
N LEU A 367 43.47 58.34 -2.62
CA LEU A 367 43.32 59.54 -3.47
C LEU A 367 44.34 60.62 -3.08
N SER A 368 44.45 60.92 -1.78
CA SER A 368 45.38 61.92 -1.26
C SER A 368 46.85 61.57 -1.56
N VAL A 369 47.23 60.29 -1.50
CA VAL A 369 48.57 59.83 -1.88
C VAL A 369 48.83 60.08 -3.37
N MET A 370 47.88 59.74 -4.26
CA MET A 370 48.04 59.97 -5.70
C MET A 370 48.21 61.47 -6.01
N GLU A 371 47.38 62.32 -5.40
CA GLU A 371 47.44 63.78 -5.56
C GLU A 371 48.77 64.35 -5.05
N SER A 372 49.26 63.83 -3.92
CA SER A 372 50.53 64.24 -3.34
C SER A 372 51.72 63.88 -4.24
N ILE A 373 51.71 62.71 -4.90
CA ILE A 373 52.75 62.33 -5.87
C ILE A 373 52.74 63.26 -7.09
N ASN A 374 51.56 63.65 -7.57
CA ASN A 374 51.45 64.62 -8.67
C ASN A 374 51.94 66.01 -8.24
N LYS A 375 51.65 66.44 -7.01
CA LYS A 375 52.17 67.69 -6.44
C LYS A 375 53.69 67.67 -6.32
N LEU A 376 54.26 66.54 -5.86
CA LEU A 376 55.71 66.34 -5.81
C LEU A 376 56.35 66.49 -7.18
N GLY A 377 55.78 65.86 -8.22
CA GLY A 377 56.27 66.01 -9.60
C GLY A 377 56.25 67.45 -10.09
N SER A 378 55.21 68.22 -9.74
CA SER A 378 55.15 69.64 -10.08
C SER A 378 56.22 70.47 -9.34
N SER A 379 56.45 70.20 -8.05
CA SER A 379 57.52 70.87 -7.29
C SER A 379 58.91 70.55 -7.84
N LEU A 380 59.18 69.31 -8.23
CA LEU A 380 60.46 68.92 -8.83
C LEU A 380 60.67 69.55 -10.21
N SER A 381 59.61 69.59 -11.03
CA SER A 381 59.66 70.27 -12.33
C SER A 381 59.95 71.76 -12.20
N GLU A 382 59.35 72.43 -11.20
CA GLU A 382 59.63 73.85 -10.94
C GLU A 382 61.07 74.06 -10.49
N ASN A 383 61.57 73.24 -9.56
CA ASN A 383 62.96 73.30 -9.10
C ASN A 383 63.96 73.09 -10.25
N ALA A 384 63.69 72.15 -11.16
CA ALA A 384 64.53 71.91 -12.33
C ALA A 384 64.58 73.14 -13.25
N LYS A 385 63.43 73.81 -13.45
CA LYS A 385 63.34 75.06 -14.20
C LYS A 385 64.16 76.17 -13.54
N THR A 386 63.99 76.37 -12.23
CA THR A 386 64.77 77.37 -11.47
C THR A 386 66.27 77.09 -11.51
N ASN A 387 66.68 75.82 -11.45
CA ASN A 387 68.10 75.45 -11.57
C ASN A 387 68.66 75.76 -12.97
N LEU A 388 67.88 75.54 -14.03
CA LEU A 388 68.26 75.94 -15.39
C LEU A 388 68.41 77.46 -15.49
N GLU A 389 67.45 78.22 -14.98
CA GLU A 389 67.49 79.69 -14.95
C GLU A 389 68.73 80.19 -14.18
N ASN A 390 69.02 79.63 -13.01
CA ASN A 390 70.23 79.94 -12.24
C ASN A 390 71.51 79.58 -13.01
N GLY A 391 71.53 78.45 -13.73
CA GLY A 391 72.64 78.04 -14.57
C GLY A 391 72.91 79.01 -15.72
N GLN A 392 71.84 79.49 -16.38
CA GLN A 392 71.93 80.49 -17.45
C GLN A 392 72.44 81.83 -16.92
N VAL A 393 71.97 82.28 -15.76
CA VAL A 393 72.48 83.49 -15.09
C VAL A 393 73.95 83.35 -14.73
N LEU A 394 74.38 82.18 -14.24
CA LEU A 394 75.79 81.92 -13.93
C LEU A 394 76.67 81.92 -15.18
N GLU A 395 76.20 81.33 -16.28
CA GLU A 395 76.87 81.34 -17.58
C GLU A 395 77.01 82.78 -18.13
N GLU A 396 75.95 83.57 -18.09
CA GLU A 396 75.97 84.98 -18.49
C GLU A 396 76.97 85.79 -17.65
N ASN A 397 76.98 85.60 -16.33
CA ASN A 397 77.94 86.23 -15.42
C ASN A 397 79.38 85.81 -15.72
N SER A 398 79.62 84.52 -16.01
CA SER A 398 80.94 83.99 -16.38
C SER A 398 81.43 84.55 -17.71
N ASN A 399 80.56 84.67 -18.71
CA ASN A 399 80.86 85.31 -19.99
C ASN A 399 81.21 86.79 -19.79
N THR A 400 80.41 87.51 -19.01
CA THR A 400 80.68 88.91 -18.64
C THR A 400 82.03 89.08 -17.94
N MET A 401 82.37 88.20 -16.99
CA MET A 401 83.65 88.22 -16.30
C MET A 401 84.81 87.91 -17.24
N THR A 402 84.63 86.96 -18.17
CA THR A 402 85.63 86.63 -19.20
C THR A 402 85.90 87.82 -20.11
N SER A 403 84.86 88.50 -20.62
CA SER A 403 85.01 89.71 -21.43
C SER A 403 85.67 90.85 -20.64
N SER A 404 85.33 91.00 -19.36
CA SER A 404 85.94 91.99 -18.48
C SER A 404 87.43 91.71 -18.24
N MET A 405 87.81 90.45 -18.01
CA MET A 405 89.21 90.02 -17.87
C MET A 405 90.00 90.18 -19.16
N GLN A 406 89.42 89.87 -20.33
CA GLN A 406 90.06 90.12 -21.63
C GLN A 406 90.29 91.61 -21.86
N ASN A 407 89.32 92.47 -21.52
CA ASN A 407 89.46 93.91 -21.62
C ASN A 407 90.52 94.45 -20.65
N LEU A 408 90.56 93.95 -19.42
CA LEU A 408 91.61 94.29 -18.44
C LEU A 408 92.99 93.86 -18.93
N ALA A 409 93.14 92.64 -19.43
CA ALA A 409 94.40 92.14 -19.99
C ALA A 409 94.84 92.98 -21.20
N LYS A 410 93.92 93.34 -22.09
CA LYS A 410 94.20 94.25 -23.21
C LYS A 410 94.70 95.61 -22.71
N LYS A 411 93.98 96.25 -21.78
CA LYS A 411 94.40 97.54 -21.19
C LYS A 411 95.75 97.46 -20.49
N ALA A 412 96.02 96.36 -19.78
CA ALA A 412 97.32 96.13 -19.15
C ALA A 412 98.45 96.00 -20.19
N ASN A 413 98.21 95.29 -21.30
CA ASN A 413 99.14 95.22 -22.43
C ASN A 413 99.33 96.59 -23.12
N ASP A 414 98.25 97.32 -23.40
CA ASP A 414 98.30 98.66 -23.99
C ASP A 414 99.10 99.61 -23.08
N GLN A 415 98.93 99.49 -21.76
CA GLN A 415 99.67 100.29 -20.78
C GLN A 415 101.15 99.87 -20.66
N ALA A 416 101.46 98.58 -20.75
CA ALA A 416 102.84 98.10 -20.82
C ALA A 416 103.54 98.60 -22.11
N ALA A 417 102.86 98.55 -23.25
CA ALA A 417 103.35 99.07 -24.52
C ALA A 417 103.55 100.60 -24.48
N SER A 418 102.62 101.35 -23.88
CA SER A 418 102.77 102.80 -23.67
C SER A 418 103.94 103.15 -22.74
N LEU A 419 104.19 102.35 -21.69
CA LEU A 419 105.36 102.51 -20.82
C LEU A 419 106.67 102.21 -21.57
N GLU A 420 106.69 101.19 -22.44
CA GLU A 420 107.81 100.93 -23.36
C GLU A 420 108.05 102.09 -24.33
N GLU A 421 107.00 102.64 -24.94
CA GLU A 421 107.09 103.81 -25.85
C GLU A 421 107.62 105.05 -25.11
N THR A 422 107.16 105.28 -23.87
CA THR A 422 107.62 106.40 -23.04
C THR A 422 109.07 106.20 -22.58
N ALA A 423 109.49 104.96 -22.29
CA ALA A 423 110.89 104.64 -21.97
C ALA A 423 111.80 104.83 -23.19
N ALA A 424 111.38 104.38 -24.38
CA ALA A 424 112.12 104.54 -25.63
C ALA A 424 112.17 106.00 -26.13
N ALA A 425 111.23 106.86 -25.75
CA ALA A 425 111.24 108.29 -26.06
C ALA A 425 112.10 109.13 -25.08
N VAL A 426 112.59 108.53 -23.99
CA VAL A 426 113.43 109.17 -22.96
C VAL A 426 114.91 108.77 -23.10
N GLU A 427 115.23 107.76 -23.92
CA GLU A 427 116.57 107.47 -24.46
C GLU A 427 116.87 108.27 -25.74
#